data_AF-A0A5A7NN61-F1
#
_entry.id   AF-A0A5A7NN61-F1
#
_cell.length_a   1.000
_cell.length_b   1.000
_cell.length_c   1.000
_cell.angle_alpha   90.00
_cell.angle_beta   90.00
_cell.angle_gamma   90.00
#
_symmetry.space_group_name_H-M   'P 1'
#
loop_
_entity.id
_entity.type
_entity.pdbx_description
1 polymer ?
#
loop_
_entity_poly.entity_id
_entity_poly.type
_entity_poly.pdbx_seq_one_letter_code
_entity_poly.pdbx_strand_id
1 'polypeptide(L)'
;MQGNTMLIESMAQYSSLMVMKQIYGEDQIRRFLKYELDNYLRSRGSERIEELPLDRVENQAYIHYRKGAVVLYLLQDRLGEDRVNQMLASLLDKYRFKGAPYARSTELVEGFLSLTRNSDEHDLVLDLLDRITIYDLKLKTPPCAPYPMIHSRR
;
A
#
# COMPACT_ATOMS: atom_id res chain seq x y z
N MET A 1 -17.26 -11.75 9.45
CA MET A 1 -16.40 -12.76 8.81
C MET A 1 -15.15 -12.00 8.39
N GLN A 2 -14.04 -12.26 9.08
CA GLN A 2 -12.81 -11.46 8.99
C GLN A 2 -12.27 -11.44 7.55
N GLY A 3 -11.85 -10.26 7.08
CA GLY A 3 -11.11 -10.07 5.82
C GLY A 3 -11.93 -9.71 4.56
N ASN A 4 -13.25 -9.90 4.53
CA ASN A 4 -14.06 -9.58 3.33
C ASN A 4 -14.15 -8.06 3.10
N THR A 5 -14.30 -7.28 4.17
CA THR A 5 -14.30 -5.81 4.12
C THR A 5 -12.97 -5.27 3.60
N MET A 6 -11.85 -5.80 4.08
CA MET A 6 -10.50 -5.41 3.63
C MET A 6 -10.35 -5.60 2.12
N LEU A 7 -10.79 -6.72 1.56
CA LEU A 7 -10.69 -6.98 0.12
C LEU A 7 -11.51 -5.96 -0.70
N ILE A 8 -12.76 -5.72 -0.31
CA ILE A 8 -13.65 -4.78 -1.01
C ILE A 8 -13.12 -3.34 -0.91
N GLU A 9 -12.77 -2.89 0.30
CA GLU A 9 -12.30 -1.53 0.53
C GLU A 9 -10.95 -1.27 -0.15
N SER A 10 -10.01 -2.21 -0.05
CA SER A 10 -8.69 -2.04 -0.66
C SER A 10 -8.77 -2.07 -2.20
N MET A 11 -9.64 -2.91 -2.80
CA MET A 11 -9.85 -2.92 -4.24
C MET A 11 -10.55 -1.65 -4.74
N ALA A 12 -11.58 -1.18 -4.03
CA ALA A 12 -12.28 0.07 -4.36
C ALA A 12 -11.31 1.26 -4.32
N GLN A 13 -10.42 1.27 -3.33
CA GLN A 13 -9.43 2.34 -3.20
C GLN A 13 -8.29 2.23 -4.21
N TYR A 14 -7.77 1.03 -4.46
CA TYR A 14 -6.76 0.83 -5.48
C TYR A 14 -7.28 1.27 -6.85
N SER A 15 -8.48 0.84 -7.23
CA SER A 15 -9.08 1.23 -8.51
C SER A 15 -9.30 2.75 -8.63
N SER A 16 -9.76 3.42 -7.56
CA SER A 16 -9.90 4.88 -7.58
C SER A 16 -8.54 5.58 -7.73
N LEU A 17 -7.50 5.07 -7.07
CA LEU A 17 -6.13 5.58 -7.18
C LEU A 17 -5.57 5.41 -8.60
N MET A 18 -5.82 4.26 -9.24
CA MET A 18 -5.38 4.01 -10.61
C MET A 18 -6.11 4.90 -11.63
N VAL A 19 -7.40 5.16 -11.43
CA VAL A 19 -8.15 6.13 -12.25
C VAL A 19 -7.60 7.54 -12.04
N MET A 20 -7.36 7.94 -10.80
CA MET A 20 -6.73 9.23 -10.50
C MET A 20 -5.33 9.34 -11.15
N LYS A 21 -4.55 8.27 -11.17
CA LYS A 21 -3.24 8.22 -11.86
C LYS A 21 -3.39 8.49 -13.34
N GLN A 22 -4.38 7.89 -14.00
CA GLN A 22 -4.65 8.10 -15.42
C GLN A 22 -5.10 9.53 -15.73
N ILE A 23 -5.92 10.14 -14.86
CA ILE A 23 -6.47 11.48 -15.09
C ILE A 23 -5.45 12.58 -14.79
N TYR A 24 -4.71 12.47 -13.69
CA TYR A 24 -3.89 13.56 -13.14
C TYR A 24 -2.37 13.33 -13.27
N GLY A 25 -1.94 12.13 -13.66
CA GLY A 25 -0.53 11.76 -13.80
C GLY A 25 0.17 11.41 -12.48
N GLU A 26 1.39 10.87 -12.60
CA GLU A 26 2.14 10.30 -11.47
C GLU A 26 2.56 11.33 -10.41
N ASP A 27 2.88 12.56 -10.83
CA ASP A 27 3.34 13.60 -9.91
C ASP A 27 2.27 13.99 -8.90
N GLN A 28 1.02 14.07 -9.34
CA GLN A 28 -0.11 14.39 -8.46
C GLN A 28 -0.43 13.22 -7.53
N ILE A 29 -0.35 11.99 -8.04
CA ILE A 29 -0.50 10.78 -7.23
C ILE A 29 0.55 10.69 -6.15
N ARG A 30 1.81 11.01 -6.45
CA ARG A 30 2.89 11.03 -5.46
C ARG A 30 2.59 12.01 -4.32
N ARG A 31 2.06 13.21 -4.63
CA ARG A 31 1.67 14.20 -3.61
C ARG A 31 0.50 13.71 -2.77
N PHE A 32 -0.49 13.08 -3.41
CA PHE A 32 -1.64 12.47 -2.73
C PHE A 32 -1.22 11.34 -1.78
N LEU A 33 -0.41 10.38 -2.25
CA LEU A 33 0.13 9.29 -1.42
C LEU A 33 0.93 9.82 -0.24
N LYS A 34 1.75 10.86 -0.44
CA LYS A 34 2.49 11.49 0.65
C LYS A 34 1.55 12.07 1.70
N TYR A 35 0.51 12.78 1.29
CA TYR A 35 -0.48 13.34 2.19
C TYR A 35 -1.22 12.25 2.98
N GLU A 36 -1.64 11.17 2.33
CA GLU A 36 -2.28 10.02 2.99
C GLU A 36 -1.34 9.33 3.99
N LEU A 37 -0.07 9.14 3.63
CA LEU A 37 0.95 8.56 4.51
C LEU A 37 1.21 9.44 5.75
N ASP A 38 1.42 10.74 5.56
CA ASP A 38 1.65 11.69 6.65
C ASP A 38 0.46 11.70 7.62
N ASN A 39 -0.76 11.64 7.09
CA ASN A 39 -1.97 11.55 7.87
C ASN A 39 -2.08 10.23 8.63
N TYR A 40 -1.76 9.10 8.00
CA TYR A 40 -1.75 7.79 8.65
C TYR A 40 -0.75 7.75 9.82
N LEU A 41 0.49 8.21 9.61
CA LEU A 41 1.52 8.25 10.66
C LEU A 41 1.12 9.18 11.82
N ARG A 42 0.51 10.33 11.54
CA ARG A 42 -0.01 11.25 12.58
C ARG A 42 -1.14 10.62 13.39
N SER A 43 -2.14 10.03 12.72
CA SER A 43 -3.26 9.37 13.39
C SER A 43 -2.77 8.24 14.29
N ARG A 44 -1.87 7.39 13.79
CA ARG A 44 -1.27 6.30 14.57
C ARG A 44 -0.49 6.79 15.78
N GLY A 45 0.28 7.88 15.65
CA GLY A 45 1.01 8.48 16.77
C GLY A 45 0.10 9.04 17.88
N SER A 46 -1.17 9.29 17.57
CA SER A 46 -2.18 9.75 18.53
C SER A 46 -3.08 8.64 19.09
N GLU A 47 -2.91 7.40 18.65
CA GLU A 47 -3.82 6.29 18.96
C GLU A 47 -3.40 5.52 20.22
N ARG A 48 -4.38 5.23 21.08
CA ARG A 48 -4.19 4.51 22.36
C ARG A 48 -4.36 2.99 22.25
N ILE A 49 -4.75 2.48 21.09
CA ILE A 49 -5.06 1.05 20.86
C ILE A 49 -3.97 0.49 19.93
N GLU A 50 -3.42 -0.69 20.27
CA GLU A 50 -2.43 -1.39 19.45
C GLU A 50 -2.96 -1.63 18.02
N GLU A 51 -2.13 -1.33 17.02
CA GLU A 51 -2.45 -1.58 15.61
C GLU A 51 -2.57 -3.11 15.38
N LEU A 52 -3.55 -3.52 14.57
CA LEU A 52 -3.65 -4.90 14.10
C LEU A 52 -3.05 -5.00 12.68
N PRO A 53 -2.45 -6.15 12.32
CA PRO A 53 -2.07 -6.46 10.94
C PRO A 53 -3.24 -6.26 9.96
N LEU A 54 -2.95 -5.81 8.72
CA LEU A 54 -3.96 -5.33 7.77
C LEU A 54 -4.97 -6.42 7.39
N ASP A 55 -4.56 -7.68 7.46
CA ASP A 55 -5.37 -8.89 7.25
C ASP A 55 -6.36 -9.19 8.40
N ARG A 56 -6.19 -8.58 9.58
CA ARG A 56 -6.98 -8.83 10.81
C ARG A 56 -7.83 -7.65 11.28
N VAL A 57 -7.73 -6.48 10.64
CA VAL A 57 -8.47 -5.28 11.08
C VAL A 57 -9.96 -5.42 10.70
N GLU A 58 -10.85 -5.29 11.68
CA GLU A 58 -12.33 -5.28 11.47
C GLU A 58 -13.01 -3.97 11.88
N ASN A 59 -12.38 -3.11 12.71
CA ASN A 59 -13.07 -1.99 13.37
C ASN A 59 -12.33 -0.64 13.32
N GLN A 60 -11.37 -0.46 12.40
CA GLN A 60 -10.61 0.79 12.26
C GLN A 60 -10.60 1.27 10.81
N ALA A 61 -11.66 1.99 10.42
CA ALA A 61 -11.87 2.47 9.06
C ALA A 61 -10.69 3.29 8.49
N TYR A 62 -9.94 4.00 9.33
CA TYR A 62 -8.79 4.81 8.87
C TYR A 62 -7.58 3.95 8.44
N ILE A 63 -7.45 2.70 8.93
CA ILE A 63 -6.36 1.80 8.52
C ILE A 63 -6.62 1.28 7.10
N HIS A 64 -7.85 0.84 6.83
CA HIS A 64 -8.22 0.31 5.52
C HIS A 64 -8.11 1.39 4.42
N TYR A 65 -8.63 2.59 4.70
CA TYR A 65 -8.70 3.68 3.74
C TYR A 65 -7.40 4.46 3.53
N ARG A 66 -6.34 4.25 4.31
CA ARG A 66 -5.10 5.06 4.13
C ARG A 66 -3.89 4.19 3.89
N LYS A 67 -3.69 3.21 4.78
CA LYS A 67 -2.58 2.27 4.68
C LYS A 67 -2.78 1.32 3.49
N GLY A 68 -4.02 0.85 3.27
CA GLY A 68 -4.36 -0.02 2.14
C GLY A 68 -3.97 0.58 0.79
N ALA A 69 -4.35 1.84 0.52
CA ALA A 69 -4.00 2.53 -0.72
C ALA A 69 -2.49 2.61 -0.97
N VAL A 70 -1.73 3.05 0.06
CA VAL A 70 -0.28 3.25 -0.04
C VAL A 70 0.43 1.91 -0.25
N VAL A 71 0.01 0.87 0.49
CA VAL A 71 0.56 -0.48 0.38
C VAL A 71 0.29 -1.06 -1.00
N LEU A 72 -0.95 -1.03 -1.47
CA LEU A 72 -1.30 -1.60 -2.77
C LEU A 72 -0.62 -0.85 -3.92
N TYR A 73 -0.47 0.47 -3.83
CA TYR A 73 0.29 1.23 -4.81
C TYR A 73 1.78 0.87 -4.80
N LEU A 74 2.39 0.68 -3.64
CA LEU A 74 3.78 0.23 -3.56
C LEU A 74 3.96 -1.18 -4.16
N LEU A 75 3.03 -2.08 -3.86
CA LEU A 75 3.06 -3.44 -4.41
C LEU A 75 2.86 -3.44 -5.93
N GLN A 76 1.98 -2.59 -6.47
CA GLN A 76 1.78 -2.46 -7.91
C GLN A 76 3.04 -1.95 -8.61
N ASP A 77 3.67 -0.91 -8.05
CA ASP A 77 4.93 -0.34 -8.57
C ASP A 77 6.05 -1.37 -8.56
N ARG A 78 6.16 -2.15 -7.47
CA ARG A 78 7.25 -3.12 -7.30
C ARG A 78 7.06 -4.41 -8.09
N LEU A 79 5.84 -4.95 -8.14
CA LEU A 79 5.52 -6.26 -8.73
C LEU A 79 5.06 -6.15 -10.20
N GLY A 80 4.66 -4.95 -10.62
CA GLY A 80 4.20 -4.61 -11.96
C GLY A 80 2.68 -4.41 -12.05
N GLU A 81 2.26 -3.28 -12.61
CA GLU A 81 0.86 -2.85 -12.71
C GLU A 81 -0.04 -3.90 -13.35
N ASP A 82 0.32 -4.36 -14.55
CA ASP A 82 -0.50 -5.31 -15.30
C ASP A 82 -0.64 -6.65 -14.58
N ARG A 83 0.42 -7.09 -13.89
CA ARG A 83 0.42 -8.36 -13.14
C ARG A 83 -0.49 -8.27 -11.93
N VAL A 84 -0.43 -7.15 -11.21
CA VAL A 84 -1.30 -6.90 -10.05
C VAL A 84 -2.75 -6.76 -10.50
N ASN A 85 -3.01 -5.99 -11.56
CA ASN A 85 -4.36 -5.84 -12.14
C ASN A 85 -4.95 -7.19 -12.55
N GLN A 86 -4.17 -8.04 -13.23
CA GLN A 86 -4.62 -9.36 -13.65
C GLN A 86 -4.90 -10.30 -12.47
N MET A 87 -4.06 -10.27 -11.44
CA MET A 87 -4.26 -11.05 -10.22
C MET A 87 -5.54 -10.62 -9.49
N LEU A 88 -5.75 -9.31 -9.32
CA LEU A 88 -6.95 -8.76 -8.68
C LEU A 88 -8.22 -9.08 -9.49
N ALA A 89 -8.17 -8.99 -10.82
CA ALA A 89 -9.26 -9.39 -11.69
C ALA A 89 -9.60 -10.89 -11.54
N SER A 90 -8.57 -11.74 -11.43
CA SER A 90 -8.74 -13.19 -11.25
C SER A 90 -9.37 -13.50 -9.89
N LEU A 91 -8.97 -12.80 -8.82
CA LEU A 91 -9.61 -12.89 -7.51
C LEU A 91 -11.08 -12.45 -7.59
N LEU A 92 -11.38 -11.33 -8.24
CA LEU A 92 -12.76 -10.87 -8.42
C LEU A 92 -13.61 -11.91 -9.14
N ASP A 93 -13.11 -12.48 -10.24
CA ASP A 93 -13.81 -13.49 -11.02
C ASP A 93 -14.05 -14.79 -10.23
N LYS A 94 -13.15 -15.12 -9.29
CA LYS A 94 -13.30 -16.28 -8.40
C LYS A 94 -14.51 -16.14 -7.48
N TYR A 95 -14.78 -14.94 -6.97
CA TYR A 95 -15.79 -14.71 -5.91
C TYR A 95 -17.04 -13.92 -6.35
N ARG A 96 -17.02 -13.23 -7.49
CA ARG A 96 -18.18 -12.46 -7.96
C ARG A 96 -19.40 -13.36 -8.15
N PHE A 97 -20.57 -12.87 -7.74
CA PHE A 97 -21.88 -13.50 -7.95
C PHE A 97 -22.02 -14.94 -7.40
N LYS A 98 -21.18 -15.34 -6.42
CA LYS A 98 -21.27 -16.65 -5.76
C LYS A 98 -21.69 -16.52 -4.31
N GLY A 99 -22.41 -17.53 -3.83
CA GLY A 99 -22.61 -17.76 -2.39
C GLY A 99 -21.32 -18.27 -1.74
N ALA A 100 -21.40 -18.63 -0.46
CA ALA A 100 -20.24 -19.12 0.30
C ALA A 100 -19.49 -20.27 -0.42
N PRO A 101 -18.15 -20.35 -0.31
CA PRO A 101 -17.29 -19.55 0.58
C PRO A 101 -16.89 -18.18 0.02
N TYR A 102 -16.97 -17.16 0.87
CA TYR A 102 -16.53 -15.79 0.56
C TYR A 102 -15.01 -15.65 0.58
N ALA A 103 -14.51 -14.59 -0.04
CA ALA A 103 -13.10 -14.27 -0.05
C ALA A 103 -12.59 -13.99 1.37
N ARG A 104 -11.36 -14.42 1.64
CA ARG A 104 -10.63 -14.16 2.90
C ARG A 104 -9.46 -13.25 2.61
N SER A 105 -9.05 -12.46 3.61
CA SER A 105 -7.86 -11.60 3.52
C SER A 105 -6.60 -12.39 3.13
N THR A 106 -6.49 -13.64 3.58
CA THR A 106 -5.38 -14.55 3.22
C THR A 106 -5.27 -14.81 1.72
N GLU A 107 -6.39 -14.85 0.98
CA GLU A 107 -6.37 -15.10 -0.48
C GLU A 107 -5.77 -13.90 -1.23
N LEU A 108 -5.93 -12.68 -0.69
CA LEU A 108 -5.29 -11.48 -1.24
C LEU A 108 -3.77 -11.54 -1.00
N VAL A 109 -3.36 -11.91 0.21
CA VAL A 109 -1.93 -12.05 0.56
C VAL A 109 -1.27 -13.13 -0.30
N GLU A 110 -1.89 -14.31 -0.42
CA GLU A 110 -1.43 -15.39 -1.30
C GLU A 110 -1.33 -14.94 -2.76
N GLY A 111 -2.32 -14.16 -3.23
CA GLY A 111 -2.30 -13.52 -4.54
C GLY A 111 -1.06 -12.67 -4.76
N PHE A 112 -0.71 -11.79 -3.82
CA PHE A 112 0.50 -10.97 -3.91
C PHE A 112 1.79 -11.79 -3.81
N LEU A 113 1.86 -12.78 -2.91
CA LEU A 113 3.01 -13.65 -2.77
C LEU A 113 3.29 -14.42 -4.06
N SER A 114 2.25 -14.85 -4.77
CA SER A 114 2.37 -15.54 -6.07
C SER A 114 3.01 -14.70 -7.18
N LEU A 115 3.01 -13.36 -7.03
CA LEU A 115 3.59 -12.43 -8.02
C LEU A 115 5.08 -12.12 -7.75
N THR A 116 5.61 -12.52 -6.60
CA THR A 116 6.99 -12.22 -6.18
C THR A 116 8.00 -12.97 -7.04
N ARG A 117 9.12 -12.32 -7.37
CA ARG A 117 10.18 -12.88 -8.24
C ARG A 117 11.43 -13.28 -7.48
N ASN A 118 11.60 -12.77 -6.27
CA ASN A 118 12.76 -13.00 -5.42
C ASN A 118 12.34 -12.92 -3.94
N SER A 119 13.26 -13.29 -3.04
CA SER A 119 13.07 -13.25 -1.60
C SER A 119 12.71 -11.85 -1.08
N ASP A 120 13.32 -10.80 -1.64
CA ASP A 120 13.13 -9.44 -1.15
C ASP A 120 11.69 -8.94 -1.44
N GLU A 121 11.14 -9.25 -2.61
CA GLU A 121 9.74 -8.98 -2.94
C GLU A 121 8.78 -9.79 -2.06
N HIS A 122 9.14 -11.04 -1.75
CA HIS A 122 8.36 -11.91 -0.87
C HIS A 122 8.31 -11.37 0.56
N ASP A 123 9.45 -10.98 1.11
CA ASP A 123 9.55 -10.38 2.45
C ASP A 123 8.82 -9.04 2.51
N LEU A 124 8.90 -8.22 1.45
CA LEU A 124 8.15 -6.97 1.35
C LEU A 124 6.63 -7.20 1.42
N VAL A 125 6.10 -8.20 0.70
CA VAL A 125 4.66 -8.52 0.75
C VAL A 125 4.24 -8.91 2.16
N LEU A 126 5.02 -9.74 2.84
CA LEU A 126 4.76 -10.13 4.22
C LEU A 126 4.83 -8.94 5.18
N ASP A 127 5.86 -8.10 5.05
CA ASP A 127 6.06 -6.94 5.90
C ASP A 127 4.94 -5.89 5.76
N LEU A 128 4.32 -5.79 4.58
CA LEU A 128 3.28 -4.81 4.30
C LEU A 128 1.87 -5.30 4.63
N LEU A 129 1.58 -6.60 4.45
CA LEU A 129 0.22 -7.14 4.58
C LEU A 129 0.01 -8.02 5.83
N ASP A 130 1.04 -8.74 6.25
CA ASP A 130 0.97 -9.76 7.33
C ASP A 130 1.61 -9.29 8.64
N ARG A 131 2.62 -8.41 8.57
CA ARG A 131 3.35 -7.88 9.73
C ARG A 131 3.10 -6.39 9.96
N ILE A 132 3.34 -5.93 11.19
CA ILE A 132 3.38 -4.51 11.53
C ILE A 132 4.84 -4.06 11.49
N THR A 133 5.33 -3.72 10.30
CA THR A 133 6.71 -3.25 10.11
C THR A 133 6.73 -1.72 10.03
N ILE A 134 7.59 -1.08 10.84
CA ILE A 134 7.88 0.36 10.75
C ILE A 134 9.32 0.51 10.26
N TYR A 135 9.50 1.23 9.16
CA TYR A 135 10.83 1.59 8.67
C TYR A 135 11.28 2.93 9.29
N ASP A 136 12.20 2.87 10.24
CA ASP A 136 12.91 4.05 10.78
C ASP A 136 14.19 4.27 9.96
N LEU A 137 14.05 4.98 8.84
CA LEU A 137 15.15 5.30 7.95
C LEU A 137 15.95 6.48 8.52
N LYS A 138 17.16 6.20 9.01
CA LYS A 138 18.10 7.23 9.51
C LYS A 138 19.30 7.37 8.58
N LEU A 139 19.58 8.59 8.16
CA LEU A 139 20.85 8.93 7.50
C LEU A 139 21.94 9.06 8.57
N LYS A 140 22.98 8.21 8.51
CA LYS A 140 24.15 8.34 9.40
C LYS A 140 25.04 9.52 9.03
N THR A 141 25.05 9.91 7.76
CA THR A 141 25.87 11.01 7.25
C THR A 141 25.13 11.67 6.09
N PRO A 142 24.92 13.00 6.09
CA PRO A 142 24.37 13.67 4.92
C PRO A 142 25.37 13.59 3.76
N PRO A 143 24.92 13.35 2.51
CA PRO A 143 25.80 13.51 1.35
C PRO A 143 26.17 15.00 1.26
N CYS A 144 27.39 15.31 1.69
CA CYS A 144 27.96 16.64 1.62
C CYS A 144 28.37 16.89 0.17
N ALA A 145 27.42 17.34 -0.66
CA ALA A 145 27.77 18.02 -1.91
C ALA A 145 27.91 19.50 -1.59
N PRO A 146 29.12 20.11 -1.68
CA PRO A 146 29.26 21.54 -1.51
C PRO A 146 28.40 22.24 -2.57
N TYR A 147 27.46 23.07 -2.13
CA TYR A 147 26.73 23.97 -3.01
C TYR A 147 27.75 24.91 -3.66
N PRO A 148 27.88 24.95 -5.01
CA PRO A 148 28.76 25.92 -5.64
C PRO A 148 28.19 27.31 -5.34
N MET A 149 28.85 28.02 -4.42
CA MET A 149 28.60 29.44 -4.16
C MET A 149 28.88 30.18 -5.47
N ILE A 150 27.82 30.48 -6.23
CA ILE A 150 27.90 31.40 -7.35
C ILE A 150 28.26 32.75 -6.74
N HIS A 151 29.55 33.08 -6.79
CA HIS A 151 30.04 34.40 -6.43
C HIS A 151 29.47 35.35 -7.48
N SER A 152 28.43 36.09 -7.09
CA SER A 152 27.99 37.26 -7.83
C SER A 152 29.17 38.24 -7.94
N ARG A 153 29.81 38.26 -9.11
CA ARG A 153 30.63 39.41 -9.52
C ARG A 153 29.74 40.32 -10.35
N ARG A 154 29.16 41.32 -9.70
CA ARG A 154 29.28 42.77 -9.99
C ARG A 154 28.22 43.54 -9.23
#